data_AF-A0A534A3U4-F1
#
_entry.id   AF-A0A534A3U4-F1
#
_cell.length_a   1.000
_cell.length_b   1.000
_cell.length_c   1.000
_cell.angle_alpha   90.00
_cell.angle_beta   90.00
_cell.angle_gamma   90.00
#
_symmetry.space_group_name_H-M   'P 1'
#
loop_
_entity.id
_entity.type
_entity.pdbx_description
1 polymer ?
#
loop_
_entity_poly.entity_id
_entity_poly.type
_entity_poly.pdbx_seq_one_letter_code
_entity_poly.pdbx_strand_id
1 'polypeptide(L)'
;MKYVVFTTKHHDGFSMFDTRQTDYRITAPEVPFHSNPRANVAKEVFAAFRAQGFAAGAYFSKPDWHHPDYWAPEWATPDRNVNYDTRKYPQRWQRFVDFTHRQIGELTSQYGPLDILWLDGGWVDSAPHPHALPGSGEVPWPQDIDMPGLAALARKNQPGLIIVNRAVGGRYENYRTPEQEIP
;
A
#
# COMPACT_ATOMS: atom_id res chain seq x y z
N MET A 1 -1.62 17.62 -17.77
CA MET A 1 -1.19 16.48 -16.92
C MET A 1 -0.08 15.73 -17.64
N LYS A 2 0.84 15.09 -16.91
CA LYS A 2 1.99 14.33 -17.47
C LYS A 2 2.14 12.91 -16.90
N TYR A 3 1.39 12.60 -15.86
CA TYR A 3 1.39 11.31 -15.20
C TYR A 3 0.00 11.02 -14.63
N VAL A 4 -0.25 9.75 -14.29
CA VAL A 4 -1.39 9.29 -13.51
C VAL A 4 -0.90 8.56 -12.27
N VAL A 5 -1.59 8.72 -11.14
CA VAL A 5 -1.43 7.84 -9.97
C VAL A 5 -2.78 7.16 -9.74
N PHE A 6 -2.82 5.84 -9.80
CA PHE A 6 -4.05 5.07 -9.71
C PHE A 6 -4.08 4.23 -8.43
N THR A 7 -5.22 4.24 -7.74
CA THR A 7 -5.46 3.45 -6.53
C THR A 7 -5.48 1.96 -6.86
N THR A 8 -4.35 1.28 -6.68
CA THR A 8 -4.29 -0.18 -6.86
C THR A 8 -4.86 -0.91 -5.65
N LYS A 9 -4.75 -0.33 -4.45
CA LYS A 9 -5.37 -0.81 -3.21
C LYS A 9 -5.56 0.36 -2.25
N HIS A 10 -6.77 0.54 -1.71
CA HIS A 10 -7.05 1.54 -0.66
C HIS A 10 -7.02 0.89 0.73
N HIS A 11 -7.35 1.65 1.78
CA HIS A 11 -7.34 1.17 3.17
C HIS A 11 -8.29 -0.01 3.40
N ASP A 12 -9.39 -0.10 2.65
CA ASP A 12 -10.34 -1.22 2.72
C ASP A 12 -9.73 -2.57 2.32
N GLY A 13 -8.56 -2.58 1.68
CA GLY A 13 -7.85 -3.80 1.24
C GLY A 13 -8.24 -4.31 -0.14
N PHE A 14 -9.26 -3.76 -0.80
CA PHE A 14 -9.72 -4.27 -2.09
C PHE A 14 -8.70 -3.96 -3.19
N SER A 15 -8.20 -5.00 -3.85
CA SER A 15 -7.14 -4.89 -4.85
C SER A 15 -7.71 -4.70 -6.26
N MET A 16 -7.44 -3.56 -6.89
CA MET A 16 -7.82 -3.24 -8.28
C MET A 16 -6.89 -3.88 -9.33
N PHE A 17 -6.10 -4.86 -8.91
CA PHE A 17 -5.11 -5.58 -9.70
C PHE A 17 -5.15 -7.07 -9.34
N ASP A 18 -4.69 -7.92 -10.25
CA ASP A 18 -4.74 -9.38 -10.11
C ASP A 18 -3.62 -9.92 -9.21
N THR A 19 -3.68 -9.60 -7.93
CA THR A 19 -2.71 -10.07 -6.93
C THR A 19 -2.88 -11.55 -6.60
N ARG A 20 -1.81 -12.31 -6.39
CA ARG A 20 -1.93 -13.72 -5.94
C ARG A 20 -2.04 -13.86 -4.42
N GLN A 21 -2.02 -12.75 -3.69
CA GLN A 21 -1.90 -12.76 -2.23
C GLN A 21 -3.26 -12.81 -1.50
N THR A 22 -4.36 -12.48 -2.19
CA THR A 22 -5.72 -12.50 -1.62
C THR A 22 -6.76 -12.65 -2.73
N ASP A 23 -7.91 -13.25 -2.41
CA ASP A 23 -9.08 -13.23 -3.29
C ASP A 23 -9.90 -11.93 -3.16
N TYR A 24 -9.60 -11.05 -2.20
CA TYR A 24 -10.22 -9.72 -2.12
C TYR A 24 -9.66 -8.74 -3.17
N ARG A 25 -9.93 -9.07 -4.44
CA ARG A 25 -9.39 -8.41 -5.64
C ARG A 25 -10.41 -8.41 -6.78
N ILE A 26 -10.27 -7.48 -7.72
CA ILE A 26 -11.21 -7.25 -8.82
C ILE A 26 -11.36 -8.42 -9.81
N THR A 27 -10.35 -9.29 -9.89
CA THR A 27 -10.33 -10.46 -10.78
C THR A 27 -10.86 -11.74 -10.13
N ALA A 28 -11.25 -11.70 -8.86
CA ALA A 28 -11.70 -12.89 -8.16
C ALA A 28 -13.10 -13.33 -8.60
N PRO A 29 -13.40 -14.64 -8.64
CA PRO A 29 -14.63 -15.19 -9.22
C PRO A 29 -15.95 -14.63 -8.65
N GLU A 30 -15.94 -14.16 -7.41
CA GLU A 30 -17.08 -13.57 -6.72
C GLU A 30 -17.38 -12.12 -7.11
N VAL A 31 -16.43 -11.43 -7.77
CA VAL A 31 -16.61 -10.05 -8.22
C VAL A 31 -17.33 -10.06 -9.57
N PRO A 32 -18.50 -9.38 -9.74
CA PRO A 32 -19.26 -9.45 -11.00
C PRO A 32 -18.48 -9.09 -12.28
N PHE A 33 -17.45 -8.26 -12.16
CA PHE A 33 -16.61 -7.83 -13.29
C PHE A 33 -15.51 -8.84 -13.69
N HIS A 34 -15.31 -9.93 -12.93
CA HIS A 34 -14.15 -10.82 -13.05
C HIS A 34 -13.98 -11.49 -14.42
N SER A 35 -15.10 -11.75 -15.12
CA SER A 35 -15.10 -12.41 -16.43
C SER A 35 -14.79 -11.46 -17.58
N ASN A 36 -14.72 -10.14 -17.32
CA ASN A 36 -14.35 -9.19 -18.33
C ASN A 36 -12.88 -9.40 -18.75
N PRO A 37 -12.55 -9.42 -20.05
CA PRO A 37 -11.16 -9.51 -20.50
C PRO A 37 -10.24 -8.39 -19.96
N ARG A 38 -10.85 -7.29 -19.51
CA ARG A 38 -10.20 -6.12 -18.91
C ARG A 38 -10.40 -6.02 -17.39
N ALA A 39 -10.72 -7.13 -16.72
CA ALA A 39 -10.97 -7.15 -15.28
C ALA A 39 -9.75 -6.72 -14.44
N ASN A 40 -8.53 -6.94 -14.92
CA ASN A 40 -7.33 -6.41 -14.28
C ASN A 40 -7.19 -4.90 -14.55
N VAL A 41 -7.98 -4.09 -13.83
CA VAL A 41 -8.15 -2.66 -14.08
C VAL A 41 -6.85 -1.87 -13.96
N ALA A 42 -6.02 -2.14 -12.93
CA ALA A 42 -4.74 -1.43 -12.79
C ALA A 42 -3.84 -1.62 -14.03
N LYS A 43 -3.78 -2.84 -14.58
CA LYS A 43 -3.01 -3.13 -15.80
C LYS A 43 -3.54 -2.33 -17.00
N GLU A 44 -4.85 -2.29 -17.18
CA GLU A 44 -5.51 -1.58 -18.28
C GLU A 44 -5.31 -0.06 -18.16
N VAL A 45 -5.46 0.50 -16.96
CA VAL A 45 -5.22 1.93 -16.69
C VAL A 45 -3.78 2.30 -17.02
N PHE A 46 -2.79 1.57 -16.48
CA PHE A 46 -1.39 1.89 -16.75
C PHE A 46 -1.02 1.74 -18.22
N ALA A 47 -1.53 0.70 -18.90
CA ALA A 47 -1.31 0.52 -20.33
C ALA A 47 -1.89 1.69 -21.15
N ALA A 48 -3.12 2.09 -20.86
CA ALA A 48 -3.80 3.17 -21.59
C ALA A 48 -3.08 4.52 -21.44
N PHE A 49 -2.63 4.87 -20.22
CA PHE A 49 -1.91 6.13 -20.00
C PHE A 49 -0.52 6.11 -20.63
N ARG A 50 0.23 5.01 -20.51
CA ARG A 50 1.56 4.90 -21.15
C ARG A 50 1.48 4.93 -22.67
N ALA A 51 0.43 4.37 -23.27
CA ALA A 51 0.21 4.46 -24.72
C ALA A 51 0.04 5.91 -25.21
N GLN A 52 -0.34 6.83 -24.33
CA GLN A 52 -0.42 8.27 -24.60
C GLN A 52 0.82 9.05 -24.15
N GLY A 53 1.90 8.36 -23.73
CA GLY A 53 3.14 8.99 -23.28
C GLY A 53 3.08 9.57 -21.87
N PHE A 54 2.12 9.15 -21.03
CA PHE A 54 2.06 9.55 -19.62
C PHE A 54 2.87 8.58 -18.75
N ALA A 55 3.55 9.13 -17.75
CA ALA A 55 4.12 8.33 -16.67
C ALA A 55 3.02 7.66 -15.82
N ALA A 56 3.29 6.48 -15.29
CA ALA A 56 2.33 5.68 -14.54
C ALA A 56 2.77 5.49 -13.08
N GLY A 57 1.85 5.74 -12.16
CA GLY A 57 2.07 5.59 -10.72
C GLY A 57 1.04 4.67 -10.06
N ALA A 58 1.50 3.83 -9.15
CA ALA A 58 0.65 3.00 -8.31
C ALA A 58 0.47 3.66 -6.95
N TYR A 59 -0.75 4.05 -6.60
CA TYR A 59 -1.12 4.32 -5.21
C TYR A 59 -1.37 2.98 -4.51
N PHE A 60 -0.77 2.80 -3.35
CA PHE A 60 -0.95 1.62 -2.52
C PHE A 60 -1.07 2.02 -1.06
N SER A 61 -2.16 1.60 -0.42
CA SER A 61 -2.36 1.77 1.01
C SER A 61 -1.45 0.84 1.81
N LYS A 62 -0.61 1.39 2.72
CA LYS A 62 0.09 0.59 3.73
C LYS A 62 -0.86 -0.12 4.70
N PRO A 63 -1.88 0.53 5.30
CA PRO A 63 -2.87 -0.15 6.12
C PRO A 63 -3.80 -1.00 5.25
N ASP A 64 -4.28 -2.10 5.80
CA ASP A 64 -5.21 -3.01 5.13
C ASP A 64 -6.25 -3.50 6.13
N TRP A 65 -7.45 -2.93 6.05
CA TRP A 65 -8.56 -3.19 6.97
C TRP A 65 -9.29 -4.50 6.69
N HIS A 66 -8.92 -5.20 5.61
CA HIS A 66 -9.44 -6.53 5.30
C HIS A 66 -8.50 -7.64 5.78
N HIS A 67 -7.20 -7.40 5.82
CA HIS A 67 -6.22 -8.43 6.13
C HIS A 67 -6.26 -8.88 7.61
N PRO A 68 -6.42 -10.19 7.92
CA PRO A 68 -6.59 -10.69 9.29
C PRO A 68 -5.32 -10.59 10.16
N ASP A 69 -4.16 -10.36 9.55
CA ASP A 69 -2.94 -10.03 10.30
C ASP A 69 -2.77 -8.52 10.55
N TYR A 70 -3.64 -7.65 10.03
CA TYR A 70 -3.68 -6.21 10.36
C TYR A 70 -4.87 -5.89 11.28
N TRP A 71 -6.09 -6.23 10.86
CA TRP A 71 -7.27 -6.24 11.72
C TRP A 71 -7.60 -7.68 12.09
N ALA A 72 -6.97 -8.10 13.18
CA ALA A 72 -7.13 -9.42 13.75
C ALA A 72 -8.59 -9.63 14.22
N PRO A 73 -9.30 -10.65 13.70
CA PRO A 73 -10.72 -10.86 13.99
C PRO A 73 -11.00 -11.16 15.48
N GLU A 74 -9.97 -11.51 16.25
CA GLU A 74 -10.06 -11.78 17.68
C GLU A 74 -10.25 -10.52 18.53
N TRP A 75 -9.96 -9.33 17.98
CA TRP A 75 -9.96 -8.06 18.72
C TRP A 75 -10.79 -6.99 18.02
N ALA A 76 -11.38 -6.10 18.81
CA ALA A 76 -12.07 -4.92 18.29
C ALA A 76 -11.12 -4.02 17.50
N THR A 77 -11.64 -3.28 16.52
CA THR A 77 -10.90 -2.32 15.71
C THR A 77 -11.25 -0.90 16.17
N PRO A 78 -10.59 -0.37 17.22
CA PRO A 78 -11.00 0.88 17.84
C PRO A 78 -10.75 2.10 16.94
N ASP A 79 -9.81 1.99 16.00
CA ASP A 79 -9.43 3.06 15.08
C ASP A 79 -8.78 2.48 13.80
N ARG A 80 -8.09 3.35 13.04
CA ARG A 80 -7.45 3.05 11.75
C ARG A 80 -6.15 2.22 11.83
N ASN A 81 -5.59 2.02 13.03
CA ASN A 81 -4.33 1.31 13.25
C ASN A 81 -4.52 -0.21 13.29
N VAL A 82 -3.41 -0.95 13.28
CA VAL A 82 -3.39 -2.37 13.65
C VAL A 82 -4.00 -2.54 15.04
N ASN A 83 -4.90 -3.52 15.21
CA ASN A 83 -5.71 -3.63 16.43
C ASN A 83 -5.03 -4.42 17.57
N TYR A 84 -3.71 -4.58 17.52
CA TYR A 84 -2.90 -5.25 18.53
C TYR A 84 -1.48 -4.67 18.58
N ASP A 85 -0.79 -4.85 19.70
CA ASP A 85 0.62 -4.47 19.83
C ASP A 85 1.52 -5.42 19.01
N THR A 86 2.07 -4.90 17.91
CA THR A 86 2.91 -5.66 16.96
C THR A 86 4.12 -6.31 17.62
N ARG A 87 4.63 -5.73 18.73
CA ARG A 87 5.77 -6.26 19.49
C ARG A 87 5.42 -7.53 20.26
N LYS A 88 4.15 -7.70 20.64
CA LYS A 88 3.64 -8.90 21.31
C LYS A 88 3.33 -10.03 20.34
N TYR A 89 3.06 -9.70 19.07
CA TYR A 89 2.73 -10.66 18.02
C TYR A 89 3.62 -10.48 16.77
N PRO A 90 4.95 -10.53 16.92
CA PRO A 90 5.87 -10.19 15.83
C PRO A 90 5.74 -11.12 14.62
N GLN A 91 5.42 -12.40 14.83
CA GLN A 91 5.19 -13.34 13.74
C GLN A 91 3.91 -13.04 12.94
N ARG A 92 2.86 -12.53 13.60
CA ARG A 92 1.62 -12.10 12.93
C ARG A 92 1.92 -10.88 12.06
N TRP A 93 2.57 -9.88 12.66
CA TRP A 93 2.97 -8.69 11.95
C TRP A 93 3.87 -9.00 10.76
N GLN A 94 4.86 -9.90 10.93
CA GLN A 94 5.74 -10.29 9.84
C GLN A 94 4.99 -10.91 8.65
N ARG A 95 3.93 -11.70 8.87
CA ARG A 95 3.11 -12.20 7.76
C ARG A 95 2.41 -11.07 7.00
N PHE A 96 1.96 -10.02 7.70
CA PHE A 96 1.41 -8.83 7.06
C PHE A 96 2.46 -8.02 6.27
N VAL A 97 3.69 -7.92 6.80
CA VAL A 97 4.82 -7.31 6.09
C VAL A 97 5.12 -8.09 4.81
N ASP A 98 5.23 -9.42 4.90
CA ASP A 98 5.47 -10.29 3.76
C ASP A 98 4.35 -10.18 2.71
N PHE A 99 3.09 -10.16 3.14
CA PHE A 99 1.93 -9.93 2.26
C PHE A 99 2.07 -8.62 1.49
N THR A 100 2.35 -7.52 2.21
CA THR A 100 2.53 -6.18 1.63
C THR A 100 3.68 -6.15 0.63
N HIS A 101 4.84 -6.71 0.99
CA HIS A 101 6.02 -6.75 0.12
C HIS A 101 5.76 -7.56 -1.15
N ARG A 102 5.06 -8.71 -1.04
CA ARG A 102 4.72 -9.53 -2.20
C ARG A 102 3.77 -8.79 -3.15
N GLN A 103 2.77 -8.08 -2.65
CA GLN A 103 1.88 -7.27 -3.48
C GLN A 103 2.62 -6.14 -4.21
N ILE A 104 3.52 -5.42 -3.53
CA ILE A 104 4.37 -4.41 -4.15
C ILE A 104 5.33 -5.04 -5.18
N GLY A 105 5.85 -6.22 -4.88
CA GLY A 105 6.66 -7.02 -5.80
C GLY A 105 5.91 -7.36 -7.09
N GLU A 106 4.65 -7.79 -6.99
CA GLU A 106 3.78 -8.06 -8.15
C GLU A 106 3.56 -6.79 -8.99
N LEU A 107 3.15 -5.67 -8.36
CA LEU A 107 2.94 -4.39 -9.04
C LEU A 107 4.20 -3.94 -9.79
N THR A 108 5.34 -3.96 -9.12
CA THR A 108 6.61 -3.47 -9.68
C THR A 108 7.23 -4.41 -10.70
N SER A 109 6.83 -5.69 -10.79
CA SER A 109 7.40 -6.64 -11.75
C SER A 109 6.49 -7.02 -12.91
N GLN A 110 5.16 -6.88 -12.77
CA GLN A 110 4.20 -7.45 -13.73
C GLN A 110 3.34 -6.40 -14.47
N TYR A 111 3.37 -5.13 -14.06
CA TYR A 111 2.45 -4.10 -14.55
C TYR A 111 3.10 -3.11 -15.53
N GLY A 112 4.26 -3.46 -16.08
CA GLY A 112 5.07 -2.62 -16.96
C GLY A 112 5.87 -1.55 -16.21
N PRO A 113 6.45 -0.55 -16.91
CA PRO A 113 7.17 0.53 -16.26
C PRO A 113 6.27 1.32 -15.31
N LEU A 114 6.73 1.51 -14.08
CA LEU A 114 6.10 2.36 -13.07
C LEU A 114 7.10 3.43 -12.65
N ASP A 115 6.67 4.68 -12.70
CA ASP A 115 7.49 5.85 -12.38
C ASP A 115 7.33 6.25 -10.90
N ILE A 116 6.15 6.01 -10.33
CA ILE A 116 5.79 6.43 -8.97
C ILE A 116 5.17 5.25 -8.21
N LEU A 117 5.71 4.96 -7.03
CA LEU A 117 5.04 4.18 -6.00
C LEU A 117 4.61 5.13 -4.87
N TRP A 118 3.30 5.30 -4.73
CA TRP A 118 2.71 6.25 -3.81
C TRP A 118 2.09 5.51 -2.63
N LEU A 119 2.76 5.53 -1.48
CA LEU A 119 2.37 4.76 -0.29
C LEU A 119 1.60 5.64 0.68
N ASP A 120 0.35 5.29 0.94
CA ASP A 120 -0.51 6.01 1.88
C ASP A 120 -0.55 5.38 3.28
N GLY A 121 -1.23 6.05 4.22
CA GLY A 121 -1.42 5.59 5.59
C GLY A 121 -0.21 5.92 6.46
N GLY A 122 0.06 7.22 6.65
CA GLY A 122 1.25 7.71 7.36
C GLY A 122 1.41 7.20 8.79
N TRP A 123 0.33 6.75 9.44
CA TRP A 123 0.39 6.13 10.77
C TRP A 123 1.01 4.73 10.78
N VAL A 124 1.11 4.08 9.62
CA VAL A 124 1.85 2.81 9.45
C VAL A 124 3.31 3.14 9.23
N ASP A 125 4.02 3.41 10.32
CA ASP A 125 5.43 3.79 10.31
C ASP A 125 6.25 3.04 11.37
N SER A 126 7.57 3.23 11.33
CA SER A 126 8.51 2.57 12.24
C SER A 126 8.73 3.30 13.57
N ALA A 127 8.14 4.48 13.74
CA ALA A 127 8.28 5.25 14.97
C ALA A 127 7.31 4.72 16.04
N PRO A 128 7.78 4.53 17.30
CA PRO A 128 6.87 4.37 18.41
C PRO A 128 6.30 5.73 18.81
N HIS A 129 5.02 5.77 19.21
CA HIS A 129 4.38 6.96 19.78
C HIS A 129 4.13 6.74 21.29
N PRO A 130 5.17 6.74 22.16
CA PRO A 130 5.03 6.37 23.58
C PRO A 130 4.07 7.29 24.37
N HIS A 131 3.74 8.46 23.81
CA HIS A 131 2.81 9.44 24.38
C HIS A 131 1.45 9.46 23.68
N ALA A 132 1.14 8.46 22.85
CA ALA A 132 -0.15 8.34 22.18
C ALA A 132 -1.29 8.37 23.21
N LEU A 133 -2.19 9.36 23.06
CA LEU A 133 -3.34 9.53 23.91
C LEU A 133 -4.54 8.74 23.37
N PRO A 134 -5.43 8.21 24.22
CA PRO A 134 -6.68 7.63 23.76
C PRO A 134 -7.45 8.60 22.85
N GLY A 135 -7.83 8.15 21.66
CA GLY A 135 -8.55 8.98 20.67
C GLY A 135 -7.67 9.90 19.80
N SER A 136 -6.34 9.90 19.98
CA SER A 136 -5.43 10.67 19.11
C SER A 136 -5.28 10.09 17.70
N GLY A 137 -5.68 8.83 17.50
CA GLY A 137 -5.44 8.09 16.26
C GLY A 137 -3.99 7.59 16.12
N GLU A 138 -3.16 7.73 17.15
CA GLU A 138 -1.83 7.14 17.27
C GLU A 138 -1.86 5.94 18.23
N VAL A 139 -0.89 5.03 18.08
CA VAL A 139 -0.69 3.87 18.95
C VAL A 139 0.72 3.83 19.56
N PRO A 140 0.91 3.34 20.80
CA PRO A 140 2.22 3.34 21.46
C PRO A 140 3.29 2.41 20.88
N TRP A 141 2.95 1.59 19.89
CA TRP A 141 3.83 0.59 19.28
C TRP A 141 4.07 0.92 17.81
N PRO A 142 5.24 0.56 17.26
CA PRO A 142 5.53 0.78 15.84
C PRO A 142 4.68 -0.13 14.95
N GLN A 143 4.40 0.34 13.74
CA GLN A 143 3.71 -0.39 12.68
C GLN A 143 4.68 -0.52 11.47
N ASP A 144 5.90 -0.96 11.74
CA ASP A 144 6.99 -0.98 10.77
C ASP A 144 6.80 -2.08 9.71
N ILE A 145 6.54 -1.68 8.47
CA ILE A 145 6.44 -2.61 7.33
C ILE A 145 7.78 -2.87 6.63
N ASP A 146 8.92 -2.62 7.26
CA ASP A 146 10.25 -2.74 6.66
C ASP A 146 10.36 -1.97 5.33
N MET A 147 10.21 -0.65 5.44
CA MET A 147 10.41 0.26 4.31
C MET A 147 11.77 0.08 3.60
N PRO A 148 12.90 -0.21 4.27
CA PRO A 148 14.14 -0.59 3.59
C PRO A 148 14.02 -1.79 2.64
N GLY A 149 13.48 -2.91 3.11
CA GLY A 149 13.27 -4.09 2.28
C GLY A 149 12.31 -3.82 1.13
N LEU A 150 11.19 -3.14 1.41
CA LEU A 150 10.18 -2.78 0.41
C LEU A 150 10.78 -1.91 -0.69
N ALA A 151 11.49 -0.84 -0.32
CA ALA A 151 12.10 0.08 -1.28
C ALA A 151 13.20 -0.60 -2.11
N ALA A 152 13.99 -1.49 -1.50
CA ALA A 152 15.01 -2.27 -2.20
C ALA A 152 14.38 -3.22 -3.23
N LEU A 153 13.32 -3.94 -2.85
CA LEU A 153 12.55 -4.80 -3.75
C LEU A 153 11.97 -4.01 -4.92
N ALA A 154 11.28 -2.91 -4.63
CA ALA A 154 10.62 -2.10 -5.64
C ALA A 154 11.63 -1.50 -6.64
N ARG A 155 12.75 -0.95 -6.15
CA ARG A 155 13.80 -0.36 -7.01
C ARG A 155 14.66 -1.38 -7.74
N LYS A 156 14.76 -2.62 -7.24
CA LYS A 156 15.35 -3.73 -8.00
C LYS A 156 14.53 -4.03 -9.25
N ASN A 157 13.20 -4.01 -9.15
CA ASN A 157 12.31 -4.25 -10.27
C ASN A 157 12.15 -3.03 -11.18
N GLN A 158 12.18 -1.82 -10.60
CA GLN A 158 11.99 -0.55 -11.29
C GLN A 158 13.12 0.43 -10.91
N PRO A 159 14.29 0.37 -11.56
CA PRO A 159 15.38 1.30 -11.29
C PRO A 159 14.95 2.76 -11.47
N GLY A 160 15.20 3.60 -10.48
CA GLY A 160 14.80 5.02 -10.50
C GLY A 160 13.37 5.32 -10.02
N LEU A 161 12.60 4.30 -9.59
CA LEU A 161 11.26 4.47 -9.04
C LEU A 161 11.21 5.54 -7.95
N ILE A 162 10.35 6.53 -8.15
CA ILE A 162 10.03 7.57 -7.16
C ILE A 162 9.10 6.94 -6.13
N ILE A 163 9.51 6.95 -4.87
CA ILE A 163 8.69 6.46 -3.75
C ILE A 163 8.20 7.66 -2.96
N VAL A 164 6.91 7.64 -2.63
CA VAL A 164 6.29 8.60 -1.72
C VAL A 164 5.85 7.81 -0.49
N ASN A 165 6.60 7.90 0.60
CA ASN A 165 6.16 7.38 1.89
C ASN A 165 5.41 8.45 2.67
N ARG A 166 4.17 8.69 2.24
CA ARG A 166 3.38 9.87 2.63
C ARG A 166 3.30 10.05 4.14
N ALA A 167 3.52 11.29 4.58
CA ALA A 167 3.35 11.76 5.96
C ALA A 167 4.25 11.09 7.01
N VAL A 168 5.21 10.26 6.58
CA VAL A 168 6.22 9.64 7.46
C VAL A 168 7.55 10.42 7.41
N GLY A 169 7.90 11.00 6.26
CA GLY A 169 9.19 11.64 6.06
C GLY A 169 10.34 10.66 5.78
N GLY A 170 11.56 11.20 5.88
CA GLY A 170 12.79 10.43 5.76
C GLY A 170 13.18 10.06 4.32
N ARG A 171 14.15 9.13 4.20
CA ARG A 171 14.85 8.85 2.93
C ARG A 171 13.99 8.17 1.84
N TYR A 172 12.79 7.72 2.19
CA TYR A 172 11.86 7.05 1.26
C TYR A 172 10.69 7.93 0.82
N GLU A 173 10.64 9.19 1.27
CA GLU A 173 9.71 10.19 0.75
C GLU A 173 10.48 11.10 -0.23
N ASN A 174 10.48 10.73 -1.50
CA ASN A 174 11.20 11.48 -2.53
C ASN A 174 10.63 12.89 -2.76
N TYR A 175 9.35 13.12 -2.46
CA TYR A 175 8.72 14.44 -2.42
C TYR A 175 7.58 14.47 -1.40
N ARG A 176 7.31 15.65 -0.83
CA ARG A 176 6.25 15.85 0.18
C ARG A 176 4.88 16.00 -0.47
N THR A 177 3.84 15.68 0.30
CA THR A 177 2.44 15.62 -0.18
C THR A 177 1.50 16.44 0.70
N PRO A 178 1.55 17.79 0.67
CA PRO A 178 0.51 18.61 1.31
C PRO A 178 -0.85 18.23 0.73
N GLU A 179 -1.87 18.17 1.58
CA GLU A 179 -3.19 17.64 1.26
C GLU A 179 -4.27 18.66 1.58
N GLN A 180 -5.20 18.86 0.63
CA GLN A 180 -6.32 19.81 0.73
C GLN A 180 -5.94 21.29 0.93
N GLU A 181 -4.64 21.60 0.93
CA GLU A 181 -4.13 22.96 1.06
C GLU A 181 -2.89 23.18 0.17
N ILE A 182 -2.69 24.44 -0.25
CA ILE A 182 -1.45 24.88 -0.89
C ILE A 182 -0.61 25.51 0.23
N PRO A 183 0.62 25.01 0.47
CA PRO A 183 1.48 25.55 1.52
C PRO A 183 1.96 26.97 1.23
#